data_AF-A0A7S0ZFX6-F1
#
_entry.id   AF-A0A7S0ZFX6-F1
#
_cell.length_a   1.000
_cell.length_b   1.000
_cell.length_c   1.000
_cell.angle_alpha   90.00
_cell.angle_beta   90.00
_cell.angle_gamma   90.00
#
_symmetry.space_group_name_H-M   'P 1'
#
loop_
_entity.id
_entity.type
_entity.pdbx_description
1 polymer ?
#
loop_
_entity_poly.entity_id
_entity_poly.type
_entity_poly.pdbx_seq_one_letter_code
_entity_poly.pdbx_strand_id
1 'polypeptide(L)'
;SRFFYAFHSTSNLFHRVVNNKNHRKIHTCNNRISRIYQTRRKIIQFSQNTPQPLPENDTDSNNKSNSLKLQSGLRVFISTLSIIGVIESSFLSIQELLDPTNSFCPTDGCRIVLGSEYADAFGIPLSVIGLFLYSILTYISIYPYITVFRNKFDIESLAKSEFDSRQPLLIISTILSTGSVYNFIVMNNLLHAFCQFCILSGILNVLLVSTSFLLSNFNPIPSKSTLKSNLKIVSNSALIGLFFIGMLFFSTDPTNNDENQMNLSANANEFIEKNEGFQAPRITTESSEYAMELSRHLESKHVKMYGAYWCSHCYNQKQMFGESAFKSIQYVECDKKGMNSQRKLCLENHIPGYPTWEIDGEFYPGELELDDLAAISEFVNSN
;
A
#
# COMPACT_ATOMS: atom_id res chain seq x y z
N SER A 1 64.12 -28.76 23.26
CA SER A 1 64.74 -28.41 21.96
C SER A 1 64.01 -29.00 20.74
N ARG A 2 62.66 -28.91 20.69
CA ARG A 2 61.85 -29.23 19.49
C ARG A 2 60.67 -28.26 19.25
N PHE A 3 60.73 -27.04 19.81
CA PHE A 3 59.64 -26.05 19.67
C PHE A 3 60.07 -24.68 19.09
N PHE A 4 61.36 -24.48 18.77
CA PHE A 4 61.86 -23.19 18.25
C PHE A 4 62.12 -23.14 16.73
N TYR A 5 61.92 -24.25 16.00
CA TYR A 5 62.07 -24.28 14.53
C TYR A 5 60.76 -24.05 13.74
N ALA A 6 59.61 -23.93 14.42
CA ALA A 6 58.32 -23.75 13.76
C ALA A 6 57.91 -22.27 13.55
N PHE A 7 58.61 -21.30 14.16
CA PHE A 7 58.19 -19.89 14.16
C PHE A 7 58.87 -19.02 13.08
N HIS A 8 59.90 -19.50 12.38
CA HIS A 8 60.59 -18.72 11.33
C HIS A 8 60.11 -19.02 9.90
N SER A 9 59.26 -20.04 9.71
CA SER A 9 58.73 -20.41 8.38
C SER A 9 57.40 -19.70 8.04
N THR A 10 56.69 -19.16 9.02
CA THR A 10 55.35 -18.55 8.83
C THR A 10 55.38 -17.05 8.50
N SER A 11 56.47 -16.34 8.80
CA SER A 11 56.62 -14.90 8.49
C SER A 11 56.86 -14.64 6.98
N ASN A 12 57.66 -15.48 6.32
CA ASN A 12 57.96 -15.34 4.88
C ASN A 12 56.77 -15.72 3.97
N LEU A 13 55.80 -16.47 4.47
CA LEU A 13 54.58 -16.80 3.72
C LEU A 13 53.55 -15.65 3.77
N PHE A 14 53.49 -14.91 4.88
CA PHE A 14 52.50 -13.83 5.05
C PHE A 14 52.85 -12.58 4.22
N HIS A 15 54.13 -12.21 4.12
CA HIS A 15 54.56 -11.11 3.25
C HIS A 15 54.39 -11.41 1.75
N ARG A 16 54.53 -12.67 1.32
CA ARG A 16 54.27 -13.07 -0.08
C ARG A 16 52.79 -13.11 -0.45
N VAL A 17 51.89 -13.40 0.49
CA VAL A 17 50.44 -13.47 0.20
C VAL A 17 49.78 -12.09 0.19
N VAL A 18 50.23 -11.15 1.03
CA VAL A 18 49.68 -9.78 1.08
C VAL A 18 50.09 -8.96 -0.15
N ASN A 19 51.33 -9.10 -0.64
CA ASN A 19 51.78 -8.35 -1.82
C ASN A 19 51.14 -8.86 -3.14
N ASN A 20 50.81 -10.15 -3.22
CA ASN A 20 50.20 -10.76 -4.41
C ASN A 20 48.69 -10.45 -4.53
N LYS A 21 47.99 -10.23 -3.41
CA LYS A 21 46.56 -9.85 -3.39
C LYS A 21 46.32 -8.40 -3.82
N ASN A 22 47.22 -7.46 -3.49
CA ASN A 22 47.11 -6.07 -3.94
C ASN A 22 47.43 -5.90 -5.44
N HIS A 23 48.42 -6.61 -5.97
CA HIS A 23 48.68 -6.61 -7.42
C HIS A 23 47.53 -7.25 -8.23
N ARG A 24 46.87 -8.30 -7.72
CA ARG A 24 45.70 -8.90 -8.39
C ARG A 24 44.47 -7.98 -8.40
N LYS A 25 44.22 -7.23 -7.32
CA LYS A 25 43.09 -6.26 -7.25
C LYS A 25 43.30 -5.06 -8.17
N ILE A 26 44.53 -4.55 -8.30
CA ILE A 26 44.85 -3.45 -9.21
C ILE A 26 44.81 -3.93 -10.68
N HIS A 27 45.30 -5.13 -11.00
CA HIS A 27 45.16 -5.72 -12.34
C HIS A 27 43.71 -6.05 -12.72
N THR A 28 42.86 -6.47 -11.78
CA THR A 28 41.43 -6.72 -12.06
C THR A 28 40.63 -5.44 -12.21
N CYS A 29 41.00 -4.35 -11.53
CA CYS A 29 40.38 -3.03 -11.73
C CYS A 29 40.81 -2.40 -13.07
N ASN A 30 42.10 -2.44 -13.42
CA ASN A 30 42.60 -2.00 -14.74
C ASN A 30 42.06 -2.84 -15.89
N ASN A 31 41.85 -4.16 -15.70
CA ASN A 31 41.19 -5.00 -16.70
C ASN A 31 39.69 -4.74 -16.83
N ARG A 32 38.99 -4.31 -15.77
CA ARG A 32 37.58 -3.90 -15.84
C ARG A 32 37.41 -2.55 -16.52
N ILE A 33 38.28 -1.58 -16.23
CA ILE A 33 38.29 -0.26 -16.89
C ILE A 33 38.69 -0.41 -18.37
N SER A 34 39.73 -1.20 -18.67
CA SER A 34 40.12 -1.54 -20.06
C SER A 34 38.99 -2.27 -20.82
N ARG A 35 38.24 -3.17 -20.16
CA ARG A 35 37.03 -3.78 -20.76
C ARG A 35 35.93 -2.77 -20.99
N ILE A 36 35.68 -1.81 -20.10
CA ILE A 36 34.69 -0.74 -20.32
C ILE A 36 35.08 0.15 -21.52
N TYR A 37 36.37 0.49 -21.67
CA TYR A 37 36.87 1.25 -22.83
C TYR A 37 36.88 0.42 -24.13
N GLN A 38 37.16 -0.89 -24.07
CA GLN A 38 37.05 -1.81 -25.21
C GLN A 38 35.60 -2.10 -25.61
N THR A 39 34.66 -2.15 -24.65
CA THR A 39 33.21 -2.29 -24.91
C THR A 39 32.66 -1.04 -25.60
N ARG A 40 33.10 0.16 -25.20
CA ARG A 40 32.76 1.41 -25.91
C ARG A 40 33.31 1.42 -27.35
N ARG A 41 34.55 0.96 -27.58
CA ARG A 41 35.14 0.83 -28.93
C ARG A 41 34.46 -0.23 -29.79
N LYS A 42 34.05 -1.38 -29.23
CA LYS A 42 33.34 -2.43 -29.99
C LYS A 42 31.91 -2.05 -30.34
N ILE A 43 31.21 -1.30 -29.48
CA ILE A 43 29.89 -0.73 -29.80
C ILE A 43 30.01 0.33 -30.91
N ILE A 44 31.10 1.10 -30.96
CA ILE A 44 31.36 2.09 -32.03
C ILE A 44 31.82 1.39 -33.33
N GLN A 45 32.64 0.34 -33.29
CA GLN A 45 33.11 -0.38 -34.48
C GLN A 45 32.04 -1.28 -35.13
N PHE A 46 31.06 -1.80 -34.37
CA PHE A 46 29.96 -2.58 -34.94
C PHE A 46 28.97 -1.72 -35.74
N SER A 47 29.07 -0.39 -35.65
CA SER A 47 28.33 0.55 -36.51
C SER A 47 28.88 0.64 -37.95
N GLN A 48 30.05 0.05 -38.26
CA GLN A 48 30.73 0.24 -39.54
C GLN A 48 30.81 -1.01 -40.44
N ASN A 49 30.40 -2.19 -39.96
CA ASN A 49 30.58 -3.46 -40.69
C ASN A 49 29.29 -4.25 -40.93
N THR A 50 28.25 -3.57 -41.42
CA THR A 50 27.10 -4.20 -42.10
C THR A 50 27.25 -3.93 -43.60
N PRO A 51 26.96 -4.88 -44.53
CA PRO A 51 27.11 -4.66 -45.97
C PRO A 51 26.28 -3.44 -46.39
N GLN A 52 26.89 -2.50 -47.12
CA GLN A 52 26.34 -1.18 -47.44
C GLN A 52 24.81 -1.17 -47.71
N PRO A 53 24.02 -0.48 -46.90
CA PRO A 53 22.86 0.27 -47.37
C PRO A 53 23.31 1.70 -47.71
N LEU A 54 22.56 2.33 -48.63
CA LEU A 54 22.65 3.74 -49.05
C LEU A 54 22.84 4.72 -47.87
N PRO A 55 23.44 5.91 -48.07
CA PRO A 55 23.94 6.76 -46.99
C PRO A 55 22.80 7.15 -46.03
N GLU A 56 22.84 6.56 -44.83
CA GLU A 56 21.90 6.81 -43.73
C GLU A 56 22.36 8.07 -42.99
N ASN A 57 21.45 9.04 -42.86
CA ASN A 57 21.70 10.39 -42.34
C ASN A 57 22.19 10.35 -40.87
N ASP A 58 23.22 11.11 -40.50
CA ASP A 58 23.78 11.17 -39.13
C ASP A 58 22.74 11.51 -38.04
N THR A 59 21.62 12.12 -38.44
CA THR A 59 20.46 12.42 -37.60
C THR A 59 19.73 11.18 -37.09
N ASP A 60 19.65 10.10 -37.89
CA ASP A 60 18.88 8.89 -37.53
C ASP A 60 19.61 8.00 -36.52
N SER A 61 20.95 7.94 -36.57
CA SER A 61 21.76 7.18 -35.62
C SER A 61 21.72 7.77 -34.20
N ASN A 62 21.76 9.11 -34.09
CA ASN A 62 21.65 9.83 -32.83
C ASN A 62 20.25 9.69 -32.20
N ASN A 63 19.20 9.75 -33.02
CA ASN A 63 17.81 9.56 -32.57
C ASN A 63 17.56 8.14 -32.04
N LYS A 64 18.15 7.12 -32.68
CA LYS A 64 18.08 5.71 -32.24
C LYS A 64 18.84 5.47 -30.92
N SER A 65 20.01 6.09 -30.74
CA SER A 65 20.78 6.00 -29.49
C SER A 65 20.05 6.65 -28.31
N ASN A 66 19.43 7.82 -28.52
CA ASN A 66 18.71 8.54 -27.47
C ASN A 66 17.42 7.83 -27.07
N SER A 67 16.69 7.23 -28.01
CA SER A 67 15.47 6.48 -27.71
C SER A 67 15.74 5.21 -26.90
N LEU A 68 16.84 4.49 -27.16
CA LEU A 68 17.28 3.34 -26.36
C LEU A 68 17.64 3.73 -24.91
N LYS A 69 18.34 4.85 -24.72
CA LYS A 69 18.66 5.37 -23.38
C LYS A 69 17.41 5.76 -22.61
N LEU A 70 16.47 6.41 -23.28
CA LEU A 70 15.20 6.82 -22.69
C LEU A 70 14.35 5.61 -22.29
N GLN A 71 14.25 4.59 -23.15
CA GLN A 71 13.55 3.34 -22.82
C GLN A 71 14.14 2.65 -21.59
N SER A 72 15.48 2.53 -21.54
CA SER A 72 16.17 1.94 -20.39
C SER A 72 15.97 2.77 -19.13
N GLY A 73 16.01 4.11 -19.25
CA GLY A 73 15.75 5.04 -18.14
C GLY A 73 14.33 4.92 -17.59
N LEU A 74 13.31 4.88 -18.45
CA LEU A 74 11.91 4.69 -18.06
C LEU A 74 11.72 3.36 -17.31
N ARG A 75 12.37 2.28 -17.77
CA ARG A 75 12.27 0.99 -17.09
C ARG A 75 12.91 1.00 -15.70
N VAL A 76 14.11 1.55 -15.56
CA VAL A 76 14.76 1.71 -14.24
C VAL A 76 13.89 2.57 -13.31
N PHE A 77 13.23 3.59 -13.86
CA PHE A 77 12.30 4.42 -13.10
C PHE A 77 11.08 3.61 -12.61
N ILE A 78 10.45 2.81 -13.48
CA ILE A 78 9.36 1.89 -13.09
C ILE A 78 9.82 0.90 -12.01
N SER A 79 11.01 0.30 -12.16
CA SER A 79 11.57 -0.60 -11.15
C SER A 79 11.78 0.11 -9.81
N THR A 80 12.23 1.36 -9.82
CA THR A 80 12.44 2.12 -8.58
C THR A 80 11.12 2.44 -7.90
N LEU A 81 10.13 2.94 -8.64
CA LEU A 81 8.79 3.25 -8.11
C LEU A 81 8.08 2.01 -7.57
N SER A 82 8.17 0.87 -8.28
CA SER A 82 7.54 -0.38 -7.83
C SER A 82 8.17 -0.93 -6.55
N ILE A 83 9.49 -0.81 -6.37
CA ILE A 83 10.16 -1.17 -5.11
C ILE A 83 9.71 -0.26 -3.96
N ILE A 84 9.56 1.04 -4.19
CA ILE A 84 9.00 1.96 -3.18
C ILE A 84 7.58 1.51 -2.79
N GLY A 85 6.75 1.16 -3.76
CA GLY A 85 5.40 0.64 -3.52
C GLY A 85 5.39 -0.68 -2.74
N VAL A 86 6.35 -1.58 -2.96
CA VAL A 86 6.53 -2.80 -2.14
C VAL A 86 6.85 -2.44 -0.69
N ILE A 87 7.76 -1.50 -0.46
CA ILE A 87 8.16 -1.09 0.90
C ILE A 87 6.96 -0.48 1.63
N GLU A 88 6.26 0.46 0.99
CA GLU A 88 5.05 1.08 1.53
C GLU A 88 3.96 0.05 1.84
N SER A 89 3.63 -0.80 0.88
CA SER A 89 2.56 -1.80 1.04
C SER A 89 2.93 -2.85 2.08
N SER A 90 4.20 -3.25 2.16
CA SER A 90 4.68 -4.16 3.21
C SER A 90 4.48 -3.56 4.59
N PHE A 91 4.82 -2.27 4.75
CA PHE A 91 4.63 -1.56 6.00
C PHE A 91 3.15 -1.53 6.42
N LEU A 92 2.25 -1.16 5.51
CA LEU A 92 0.81 -1.13 5.78
C LEU A 92 0.25 -2.53 6.08
N SER A 93 0.64 -3.55 5.32
CA SER A 93 0.19 -4.93 5.56
C SER A 93 0.63 -5.46 6.92
N ILE A 94 1.85 -5.16 7.35
CA ILE A 94 2.32 -5.57 8.67
C ILE A 94 1.49 -4.90 9.76
N GLN A 95 1.17 -3.61 9.61
CA GLN A 95 0.37 -2.87 10.59
C GLN A 95 -1.04 -3.42 10.69
N GLU A 96 -1.70 -3.60 9.55
CA GLU A 96 -3.09 -4.06 9.49
C GLU A 96 -3.25 -5.49 10.03
N LEU A 97 -2.22 -6.35 9.87
CA LEU A 97 -2.23 -7.73 10.36
C LEU A 97 -1.80 -7.89 11.83
N LEU A 98 -0.92 -7.01 12.34
CA LEU A 98 -0.30 -7.18 13.66
C LEU A 98 -0.73 -6.14 14.70
N ASP A 99 -1.24 -4.99 14.28
CA ASP A 99 -1.71 -3.92 15.17
C ASP A 99 -3.16 -3.52 14.87
N PRO A 100 -4.14 -4.21 15.48
CA PRO A 100 -5.57 -3.91 15.27
C PRO A 100 -5.99 -2.52 15.81
N THR A 101 -5.12 -1.83 16.56
CA THR A 101 -5.40 -0.49 17.08
C THR A 101 -4.92 0.64 16.17
N ASN A 102 -4.20 0.32 15.08
CA ASN A 102 -3.64 1.28 14.12
C ASN A 102 -2.81 2.40 14.82
N SER A 103 -2.06 2.04 15.86
CA SER A 103 -1.37 3.00 16.74
C SER A 103 -0.29 3.83 16.04
N PHE A 104 0.22 3.33 14.91
CA PHE A 104 1.26 3.97 14.09
C PHE A 104 0.73 4.98 13.06
N CYS A 105 -0.59 5.12 12.91
CA CYS A 105 -1.15 6.16 12.05
C CYS A 105 -0.85 7.55 12.63
N PRO A 106 -0.15 8.43 11.91
CA PRO A 106 0.22 9.75 12.45
C PRO A 106 -0.96 10.72 12.58
N THR A 107 -2.10 10.38 11.94
CA THR A 107 -3.30 11.20 11.90
C THR A 107 -4.54 10.33 12.10
N ASP A 108 -5.60 10.90 12.66
CA ASP A 108 -6.87 10.20 12.83
C ASP A 108 -7.49 9.78 11.49
N GLY A 109 -7.30 10.59 10.45
CA GLY A 109 -7.74 10.25 9.09
C GLY A 109 -7.09 8.98 8.55
N CYS A 110 -5.81 8.72 8.84
CA CYS A 110 -5.15 7.47 8.49
C CYS A 110 -5.81 6.28 9.18
N ARG A 111 -6.10 6.40 10.48
CA ARG A 111 -6.70 5.33 11.27
C ARG A 111 -8.14 5.03 10.85
N ILE A 112 -8.93 6.07 10.56
CA ILE A 112 -10.30 5.90 10.06
C ILE A 112 -10.29 5.15 8.72
N VAL A 113 -9.39 5.52 7.80
CA VAL A 113 -9.31 4.88 6.48
C VAL A 113 -8.86 3.43 6.57
N LEU A 114 -7.76 3.14 7.30
CA LEU A 114 -7.25 1.77 7.45
C LEU A 114 -8.12 0.88 8.35
N GLY A 115 -8.88 1.46 9.28
CA GLY A 115 -9.86 0.73 10.10
C GLY A 115 -11.20 0.52 9.41
N SER A 116 -11.44 1.13 8.25
CA SER A 116 -12.73 1.04 7.55
C SER A 116 -12.92 -0.31 6.87
N GLU A 117 -14.17 -0.65 6.52
CA GLU A 117 -14.44 -1.86 5.72
C GLU A 117 -13.89 -1.80 4.31
N TYR A 118 -13.71 -0.59 3.78
CA TYR A 118 -13.16 -0.37 2.46
C TYR A 118 -11.64 -0.65 2.40
N ALA A 119 -11.00 -0.88 3.57
CA ALA A 119 -9.63 -1.36 3.65
C ALA A 119 -9.51 -2.88 3.41
N ASP A 120 -10.63 -3.63 3.42
CA ASP A 120 -10.67 -5.07 3.13
C ASP A 120 -11.44 -5.35 1.83
N ALA A 121 -10.92 -6.17 0.92
CA ALA A 121 -11.62 -6.69 -0.26
C ALA A 121 -11.59 -8.22 -0.25
N PHE A 122 -12.75 -8.86 -0.40
CA PHE A 122 -12.89 -10.32 -0.27
C PHE A 122 -12.36 -10.87 1.07
N GLY A 123 -12.43 -10.08 2.14
CA GLY A 123 -11.88 -10.42 3.45
C GLY A 123 -10.34 -10.38 3.53
N ILE A 124 -9.67 -9.87 2.50
CA ILE A 124 -8.23 -9.68 2.45
C ILE A 124 -7.92 -8.18 2.49
N PRO A 125 -7.00 -7.73 3.36
CA PRO A 125 -6.48 -6.37 3.35
C PRO A 125 -6.07 -5.87 1.95
N LEU A 126 -6.56 -4.69 1.54
CA LEU A 126 -6.16 -4.04 0.28
C LEU A 126 -4.65 -3.82 0.24
N SER A 127 -4.02 -3.56 1.39
CA SER A 127 -2.56 -3.42 1.51
C SER A 127 -1.82 -4.68 1.05
N VAL A 128 -2.33 -5.87 1.38
CA VAL A 128 -1.75 -7.17 0.98
C VAL A 128 -1.92 -7.41 -0.52
N ILE A 129 -3.09 -7.04 -1.08
CA ILE A 129 -3.33 -7.09 -2.52
C ILE A 129 -2.34 -6.15 -3.25
N GLY A 130 -2.17 -4.93 -2.73
CA GLY A 130 -1.19 -3.96 -3.23
C GLY A 130 0.23 -4.53 -3.20
N LEU A 131 0.65 -5.09 -2.07
CA LEU A 131 1.96 -5.73 -1.91
C LEU A 131 2.22 -6.81 -2.96
N PHE A 132 1.23 -7.67 -3.20
CA PHE A 132 1.31 -8.71 -4.22
C PHE A 132 1.47 -8.12 -5.63
N LEU A 133 0.64 -7.15 -6.00
CA LEU A 133 0.68 -6.51 -7.32
C LEU A 133 1.99 -5.74 -7.54
N TYR A 134 2.47 -4.98 -6.55
CA TYR A 134 3.77 -4.29 -6.65
C TYR A 134 4.94 -5.26 -6.74
N SER A 135 4.88 -6.41 -6.07
CA SER A 135 5.91 -7.45 -6.16
C SER A 135 5.97 -8.07 -7.55
N ILE A 136 4.82 -8.37 -8.16
CA ILE A 136 4.75 -8.85 -9.54
C ILE A 136 5.26 -7.78 -10.50
N LEU A 137 4.84 -6.53 -10.33
CA LEU A 137 5.27 -5.42 -11.17
C LEU A 137 6.80 -5.23 -11.11
N THR A 138 7.37 -5.31 -9.91
CA THR A 138 8.82 -5.27 -9.67
C THR A 138 9.51 -6.39 -10.44
N TYR A 139 9.03 -7.64 -10.31
CA TYR A 139 9.59 -8.79 -11.03
C TYR A 139 9.58 -8.60 -12.55
N ILE A 140 8.45 -8.18 -13.12
CA ILE A 140 8.30 -7.97 -14.57
C ILE A 140 9.18 -6.81 -15.06
N SER A 141 9.32 -5.76 -14.25
CA SER A 141 10.17 -4.62 -14.60
C SER A 141 11.66 -5.01 -14.67
N ILE A 142 12.09 -5.93 -13.81
CA ILE A 142 13.49 -6.38 -13.73
C ILE A 142 13.76 -7.57 -14.69
N TYR A 143 12.71 -8.28 -15.13
CA TYR A 143 12.81 -9.51 -15.92
C TYR A 143 13.77 -9.44 -17.13
N PRO A 144 13.76 -8.40 -18.00
CA PRO A 144 14.68 -8.33 -19.13
C PRO A 144 16.17 -8.22 -18.73
N TYR A 145 16.46 -7.63 -17.56
CA TYR A 145 17.83 -7.59 -17.05
C TYR A 145 18.29 -8.97 -16.56
N ILE A 146 17.37 -9.76 -15.99
CA ILE A 146 17.64 -11.14 -15.55
C ILE A 146 17.90 -12.04 -16.76
N THR A 147 17.08 -11.94 -17.82
CA THR A 147 17.24 -12.75 -19.05
C THR A 147 18.58 -12.49 -19.72
N VAL A 148 19.02 -11.22 -19.79
CA VAL A 148 20.33 -10.83 -20.31
C VAL A 148 21.48 -11.44 -19.51
N PHE A 149 21.39 -11.37 -18.18
CA PHE A 149 22.42 -11.93 -17.31
C PHE A 149 22.52 -13.47 -17.45
N ARG A 150 21.37 -14.15 -17.59
CA ARG A 150 21.29 -15.60 -17.75
C ARG A 150 21.79 -16.07 -19.12
N ASN A 151 21.45 -15.36 -20.19
CA ASN A 151 21.74 -15.75 -21.57
C ASN A 151 23.07 -15.17 -22.11
N LYS A 152 24.04 -14.86 -21.24
CA LYS A 152 25.36 -14.33 -21.63
C LYS A 152 25.31 -13.10 -22.56
N PHE A 153 24.45 -12.12 -22.27
CA PHE A 153 24.35 -10.86 -23.04
C PHE A 153 23.92 -11.01 -24.50
N ASP A 154 23.01 -11.95 -24.79
CA ASP A 154 22.33 -12.00 -26.07
C ASP A 154 21.31 -10.85 -26.20
N ILE A 155 21.59 -9.91 -27.12
CA ILE A 155 20.80 -8.69 -27.37
C ILE A 155 19.43 -9.00 -27.98
N GLU A 156 19.30 -10.09 -28.74
CA GLU A 156 18.01 -10.49 -29.32
C GLU A 156 17.05 -10.96 -28.22
N SER A 157 17.56 -11.72 -27.25
CA SER A 157 16.79 -12.14 -26.08
C SER A 157 16.37 -10.95 -25.19
N LEU A 158 17.17 -9.88 -25.12
CA LEU A 158 16.79 -8.64 -24.42
C LEU A 158 15.64 -7.94 -25.14
N ALA A 159 15.75 -7.73 -26.45
CA ALA A 159 14.75 -7.00 -27.23
C ALA A 159 13.38 -7.71 -27.18
N LYS A 160 13.38 -9.05 -27.26
CA LYS A 160 12.16 -9.85 -27.13
C LYS A 160 11.55 -9.75 -25.72
N SER A 161 12.35 -9.95 -24.68
CA SER A 161 11.85 -9.86 -23.29
C SER A 161 11.40 -8.46 -22.90
N GLU A 162 12.02 -7.41 -23.46
CA GLU A 162 11.57 -6.03 -23.35
C GLU A 162 10.18 -5.83 -23.96
N PHE A 163 9.94 -6.36 -25.16
CA PHE A 163 8.65 -6.24 -25.82
C PHE A 163 7.55 -7.01 -25.07
N ASP A 164 7.82 -8.27 -24.72
CA ASP A 164 6.86 -9.16 -24.05
C ASP A 164 6.44 -8.64 -22.67
N SER A 165 7.31 -7.90 -21.97
CA SER A 165 7.03 -7.38 -20.62
C SER A 165 6.30 -6.04 -20.60
N ARG A 166 6.19 -5.30 -21.71
CA ARG A 166 5.51 -3.98 -21.75
C ARG A 166 4.02 -4.07 -21.45
N GLN A 167 3.34 -5.00 -22.11
CA GLN A 167 1.90 -5.18 -21.95
C GLN A 167 1.50 -5.54 -20.51
N PRO A 168 2.11 -6.54 -19.85
CA PRO A 168 1.74 -6.85 -18.47
C PRO A 168 2.11 -5.72 -17.48
N LEU A 169 3.18 -4.95 -17.72
CA LEU A 169 3.47 -3.73 -16.93
C LEU A 169 2.32 -2.73 -17.00
N LEU A 170 1.82 -2.44 -18.22
CA LEU A 170 0.72 -1.50 -18.40
C LEU A 170 -0.58 -1.98 -17.75
N ILE A 171 -0.91 -3.27 -17.89
CA ILE A 171 -2.12 -3.85 -17.29
C ILE A 171 -2.08 -3.74 -15.76
N ILE A 172 -1.00 -4.21 -15.13
CA ILE A 172 -0.89 -4.22 -13.66
C ILE A 172 -0.84 -2.79 -13.11
N SER A 173 -0.10 -1.88 -13.75
CA SER A 173 -0.06 -0.47 -13.33
C SER A 173 -1.44 0.21 -13.50
N THR A 174 -2.24 -0.20 -14.48
CA THR A 174 -3.61 0.29 -14.64
C THR A 174 -4.52 -0.23 -13.52
N ILE A 175 -4.44 -1.52 -13.16
CA ILE A 175 -5.19 -2.09 -12.03
C ILE A 175 -4.85 -1.34 -10.73
N LEU A 176 -3.57 -1.12 -10.45
CA LEU A 176 -3.10 -0.36 -9.29
C LEU A 176 -3.61 1.08 -9.29
N SER A 177 -3.49 1.78 -10.43
CA SER A 177 -4.00 3.15 -10.58
C SER A 177 -5.52 3.21 -10.41
N THR A 178 -6.26 2.21 -10.87
CA THR A 178 -7.69 2.13 -10.68
C THR A 178 -8.06 1.89 -9.21
N GLY A 179 -7.31 1.04 -8.49
CA GLY A 179 -7.44 0.89 -7.04
C GLY A 179 -7.20 2.21 -6.29
N SER A 180 -6.24 3.02 -6.74
CA SER A 180 -6.02 4.37 -6.18
C SER A 180 -7.17 5.33 -6.43
N VAL A 181 -7.82 5.27 -7.60
CA VAL A 181 -9.03 6.06 -7.88
C VAL A 181 -10.17 5.64 -6.96
N TYR A 182 -10.38 4.33 -6.77
CA TYR A 182 -11.35 3.80 -5.81
C TYR A 182 -11.09 4.33 -4.39
N ASN A 183 -9.85 4.20 -3.89
CA ASN A 183 -9.50 4.68 -2.56
C ASN A 183 -9.73 6.18 -2.40
N PHE A 184 -9.43 6.98 -3.44
CA PHE A 184 -9.68 8.41 -3.41
C PHE A 184 -11.19 8.75 -3.34
N ILE A 185 -12.02 8.03 -4.10
CA ILE A 185 -13.48 8.19 -4.07
C ILE A 185 -14.01 7.87 -2.66
N VAL A 186 -13.56 6.77 -2.06
CA VAL A 186 -13.97 6.37 -0.70
C VAL A 186 -13.55 7.42 0.33
N MET A 187 -12.29 7.85 0.31
CA MET A 187 -11.77 8.85 1.26
C MET A 187 -12.55 10.18 1.17
N ASN A 188 -12.90 10.63 -0.03
CA ASN A 188 -13.54 11.93 -0.23
C ASN A 188 -15.06 11.92 -0.03
N ASN A 189 -15.75 10.86 -0.48
CA ASN A 189 -17.21 10.86 -0.57
C ASN A 189 -17.90 10.00 0.50
N LEU A 190 -17.19 9.04 1.11
CA LEU A 190 -17.78 8.11 2.09
C LEU A 190 -17.24 8.35 3.48
N LEU A 191 -15.91 8.49 3.63
CA LEU A 191 -15.26 8.58 4.93
C LEU A 191 -14.98 10.02 5.38
N HIS A 192 -14.91 10.98 4.43
CA HIS A 192 -14.49 12.37 4.68
C HIS A 192 -13.18 12.49 5.49
N ALA A 193 -12.25 11.56 5.27
CA ALA A 193 -11.01 11.41 6.03
C ALA A 193 -9.82 11.15 5.09
N PHE A 194 -8.65 11.72 5.42
CA PHE A 194 -7.45 11.64 4.58
C PHE A 194 -6.39 10.74 5.19
N CYS A 195 -5.89 9.77 4.40
CA CYS A 195 -4.74 8.95 4.75
C CYS A 195 -3.52 9.33 3.90
N GLN A 196 -2.45 9.75 4.57
CA GLN A 196 -1.20 10.18 3.90
C GLN A 196 -0.51 9.06 3.13
N PHE A 197 -0.58 7.82 3.63
CA PHE A 197 -0.03 6.65 2.93
C PHE A 197 -0.85 6.32 1.69
N CYS A 198 -2.19 6.37 1.76
CA CYS A 198 -3.03 6.15 0.58
C CYS A 198 -2.80 7.21 -0.51
N ILE A 199 -2.54 8.46 -0.12
CA ILE A 199 -2.19 9.54 -1.06
C ILE A 199 -0.82 9.28 -1.70
N LEU A 200 0.18 8.88 -0.91
CA LEU A 200 1.51 8.53 -1.41
C LEU A 200 1.42 7.39 -2.43
N SER A 201 0.74 6.29 -2.07
CA SER A 201 0.45 5.17 -2.96
C SER A 201 -0.29 5.61 -4.24
N GLY A 202 -1.26 6.54 -4.11
CA GLY A 202 -1.94 7.15 -5.25
C GLY A 202 -1.00 7.86 -6.22
N ILE A 203 -0.08 8.68 -5.71
CA ILE A 203 0.93 9.36 -6.52
C ILE A 203 1.86 8.35 -7.20
N LEU A 204 2.33 7.34 -6.46
CA LEU A 204 3.17 6.27 -7.01
C LEU A 204 2.47 5.53 -8.16
N ASN A 205 1.20 5.20 -8.01
CA ASN A 205 0.43 4.51 -9.04
C ASN A 205 0.18 5.34 -10.29
N VAL A 206 -0.09 6.64 -10.14
CA VAL A 206 -0.21 7.57 -11.27
C VAL A 206 1.11 7.68 -12.04
N LEU A 207 2.24 7.76 -11.32
CA LEU A 207 3.57 7.78 -11.96
C LEU A 207 3.88 6.46 -12.66
N LEU A 208 3.53 5.32 -12.07
CA LEU A 208 3.73 3.99 -12.64
C LEU A 208 2.93 3.79 -13.93
N VAL A 209 1.64 4.09 -13.93
CA VAL A 209 0.80 3.95 -15.14
C VAL A 209 1.24 4.93 -16.23
N SER A 210 1.58 6.16 -15.88
CA SER A 210 2.07 7.18 -16.83
C SER A 210 3.38 6.73 -17.49
N THR A 211 4.34 6.27 -16.69
CA THR A 211 5.64 5.79 -17.21
C THR A 211 5.47 4.51 -18.03
N SER A 212 4.59 3.60 -17.61
CA SER A 212 4.28 2.36 -18.34
C SER A 212 3.57 2.62 -19.67
N PHE A 213 2.71 3.63 -19.71
CA PHE A 213 2.05 4.10 -20.93
C PHE A 213 3.06 4.72 -21.90
N LEU A 214 3.95 5.60 -21.41
CA LEU A 214 5.04 6.14 -22.23
C LEU A 214 5.92 5.01 -22.80
N LEU A 215 6.34 4.07 -21.96
CA LEU A 215 7.15 2.92 -22.37
C LEU A 215 6.46 2.05 -23.44
N SER A 216 5.14 1.86 -23.33
CA SER A 216 4.33 1.09 -24.30
C SER A 216 4.20 1.81 -25.64
N ASN A 217 4.16 3.15 -25.63
CA ASN A 217 4.10 3.96 -26.84
C ASN A 217 5.47 4.19 -27.50
N PHE A 218 6.57 3.98 -26.77
CA PHE A 218 7.91 4.02 -27.33
C PHE A 218 8.17 2.83 -28.27
N ASN A 219 7.89 3.02 -29.56
CA ASN A 219 8.25 2.10 -30.62
C ASN A 219 9.27 2.77 -31.57
N PRO A 220 10.46 2.18 -31.76
CA PRO A 220 11.52 2.77 -32.60
C PRO A 220 11.21 2.72 -34.10
N ILE A 221 10.13 2.04 -34.53
CA ILE A 221 9.70 1.94 -35.93
C ILE A 221 8.20 2.25 -36.02
N PRO A 222 7.81 3.49 -36.37
CA PRO A 222 6.41 3.86 -36.49
C PRO A 222 5.81 3.26 -37.78
N SER A 223 5.09 2.14 -37.65
CA SER A 223 4.23 1.60 -38.70
C SER A 223 2.76 1.84 -38.36
N LYS A 224 1.91 2.06 -39.37
CA LYS A 224 0.45 2.15 -39.23
C LYS A 224 -0.16 0.88 -38.58
N SER A 225 0.50 -0.28 -38.71
CA SER A 225 0.10 -1.51 -38.00
C SER A 225 0.41 -1.45 -36.50
N THR A 226 1.54 -0.83 -36.12
CA THR A 226 1.98 -0.70 -34.73
C THR A 226 1.12 0.29 -33.94
N LEU A 227 0.64 1.37 -34.58
CA LEU A 227 -0.30 2.31 -33.94
C LEU A 227 -1.63 1.65 -33.57
N LYS A 228 -2.19 0.84 -34.48
CA LYS A 228 -3.42 0.07 -34.21
C LYS A 228 -3.22 -1.00 -33.13
N SER A 229 -2.03 -1.58 -33.04
CA SER A 229 -1.66 -2.55 -31.99
C SER A 229 -1.57 -1.87 -30.61
N ASN A 230 -0.87 -0.74 -30.49
CA ASN A 230 -0.77 0.00 -29.24
C ASN A 230 -2.13 0.50 -28.75
N LEU A 231 -2.98 1.00 -29.66
CA LEU A 231 -4.32 1.48 -29.31
C LEU A 231 -5.21 0.36 -28.74
N LYS A 232 -5.12 -0.86 -29.30
CA LYS A 232 -5.82 -2.04 -28.75
C LYS A 232 -5.32 -2.41 -27.36
N ILE A 233 -4.01 -2.34 -27.14
CA ILE A 233 -3.41 -2.66 -25.83
C ILE A 233 -3.88 -1.68 -24.76
N VAL A 234 -3.85 -0.38 -25.06
CA VAL A 234 -4.33 0.68 -24.14
C VAL A 234 -5.83 0.57 -23.89
N SER A 235 -6.62 0.29 -24.94
CA SER A 235 -8.06 0.08 -24.78
C SER A 235 -8.36 -1.13 -23.89
N ASN A 236 -7.62 -2.21 -24.05
CA ASN A 236 -7.79 -3.41 -23.23
C ASN A 236 -7.39 -3.17 -21.77
N SER A 237 -6.29 -2.46 -21.50
CA SER A 237 -5.91 -2.14 -20.12
C SER A 237 -6.93 -1.24 -19.43
N ALA A 238 -7.51 -0.27 -20.14
CA ALA A 238 -8.57 0.58 -19.61
C ALA A 238 -9.85 -0.20 -19.26
N LEU A 239 -10.27 -1.13 -20.13
CA LEU A 239 -11.42 -2.01 -19.86
C LEU A 239 -11.21 -2.90 -18.63
N ILE A 240 -10.00 -3.44 -18.46
CA ILE A 240 -9.63 -4.23 -17.27
C ILE A 240 -9.69 -3.37 -16.01
N GLY A 241 -9.20 -2.13 -16.06
CA GLY A 241 -9.34 -1.17 -14.97
C GLY A 241 -10.80 -0.94 -14.61
N LEU A 242 -11.65 -0.61 -15.59
CA LEU A 242 -13.09 -0.39 -15.37
C LEU A 242 -13.82 -1.61 -14.78
N PHE A 243 -13.44 -2.82 -15.20
CA PHE A 243 -13.96 -4.04 -14.60
C PHE A 243 -13.50 -4.20 -13.14
N PHE A 244 -12.21 -3.93 -12.87
CA PHE A 244 -11.64 -4.06 -11.53
C PHE A 244 -12.24 -3.08 -10.52
N ILE A 245 -12.49 -1.82 -10.92
CA ILE A 245 -13.19 -0.87 -10.02
C ILE A 245 -14.61 -1.32 -9.70
N GLY A 246 -15.36 -1.82 -10.70
CA GLY A 246 -16.70 -2.36 -10.48
C GLY A 246 -16.69 -3.56 -9.53
N MET A 247 -15.69 -4.43 -9.67
CA MET A 247 -15.47 -5.56 -8.76
C MET A 247 -15.17 -5.06 -7.33
N LEU A 248 -14.27 -4.09 -7.15
CA LEU A 248 -13.96 -3.55 -5.82
C LEU A 248 -15.22 -2.98 -5.15
N PHE A 249 -15.98 -2.14 -5.85
CA PHE A 249 -17.23 -1.61 -5.30
C PHE A 249 -18.20 -2.72 -4.90
N PHE A 250 -18.39 -3.72 -5.77
CA PHE A 250 -19.27 -4.85 -5.47
C PHE A 250 -18.83 -5.64 -4.23
N SER A 251 -17.51 -5.85 -4.08
CA SER A 251 -16.94 -6.65 -2.99
C SER A 251 -16.84 -5.90 -1.66
N THR A 252 -16.80 -4.58 -1.69
CA THR A 252 -16.74 -3.73 -0.48
C THR A 252 -18.09 -3.16 -0.06
N ASP A 253 -19.14 -3.40 -0.85
CA ASP A 253 -20.49 -2.93 -0.53
C ASP A 253 -21.00 -3.63 0.74
N PRO A 254 -21.31 -2.88 1.81
CA PRO A 254 -21.80 -3.45 3.06
C PRO A 254 -23.14 -4.18 2.89
N THR A 255 -23.94 -3.88 1.85
CA THR A 255 -25.25 -4.50 1.62
C THR A 255 -25.18 -5.92 1.05
N ASN A 256 -24.05 -6.31 0.43
CA ASN A 256 -23.87 -7.64 -0.18
C ASN A 256 -23.32 -8.69 0.80
N ASN A 257 -22.86 -8.27 1.99
CA ASN A 257 -22.27 -9.18 2.99
C ASN A 257 -23.32 -9.88 3.88
N ASP A 258 -24.61 -9.56 3.73
CA ASP A 258 -25.71 -10.14 4.52
C ASP A 258 -26.24 -11.50 3.98
N GLU A 259 -25.78 -11.99 2.82
CA GLU A 259 -26.34 -13.21 2.19
C GLU A 259 -25.48 -14.48 2.27
N ASN A 260 -24.28 -14.44 2.87
CA ASN A 260 -23.42 -15.63 3.02
C ASN A 260 -23.32 -16.14 4.47
N GLN A 261 -24.45 -16.16 5.18
CA GLN A 261 -24.64 -17.21 6.18
C GLN A 261 -25.01 -18.50 5.44
N MET A 262 -24.02 -19.38 5.27
CA MET A 262 -24.28 -20.78 5.01
C MET A 262 -25.19 -21.32 6.13
N ASN A 263 -26.48 -21.41 5.82
CA ASN A 263 -27.45 -22.14 6.61
C ASN A 263 -27.08 -23.64 6.58
N LEU A 264 -26.26 -24.05 7.55
CA LEU A 264 -26.26 -25.42 8.04
C LEU A 264 -26.98 -25.43 9.39
N SER A 265 -28.30 -25.41 9.33
CA SER A 265 -29.15 -25.66 10.49
C SER A 265 -29.07 -27.14 10.85
N ALA A 266 -28.40 -27.47 11.96
CA ALA A 266 -28.75 -28.64 12.76
C ALA A 266 -28.29 -28.45 14.23
N ASN A 267 -29.29 -28.25 15.09
CA ASN A 267 -29.39 -28.60 16.50
C ASN A 267 -28.74 -27.71 17.59
N ALA A 268 -29.62 -26.88 18.17
CA ALA A 268 -30.00 -26.82 19.58
C ALA A 268 -28.93 -26.62 20.67
N ASN A 269 -29.02 -25.42 21.27
CA ASN A 269 -28.70 -25.06 22.65
C ASN A 269 -27.28 -25.38 23.17
N GLU A 270 -26.37 -24.40 23.06
CA GLU A 270 -25.67 -23.94 24.27
C GLU A 270 -25.05 -22.56 24.08
N PHE A 271 -25.25 -21.74 25.10
CA PHE A 271 -24.66 -20.43 25.35
C PHE A 271 -23.13 -20.48 25.29
N ILE A 272 -22.52 -20.03 24.20
CA ILE A 272 -21.34 -19.14 24.20
C ILE A 272 -21.43 -18.34 22.90
N GLU A 273 -22.10 -17.18 22.94
CA GLU A 273 -21.90 -16.16 21.93
C GLU A 273 -20.41 -15.78 21.99
N LYS A 274 -19.68 -16.11 20.92
CA LYS A 274 -18.25 -15.88 20.79
C LYS A 274 -17.96 -14.40 21.03
N ASN A 275 -17.33 -14.12 22.16
CA ASN A 275 -16.50 -12.95 22.42
C ASN A 275 -15.28 -12.93 21.45
N GLU A 276 -15.52 -12.86 20.15
CA GLU A 276 -14.46 -12.76 19.12
C GLU A 276 -14.48 -11.38 18.47
N GLY A 277 -14.32 -10.34 19.30
CA GLY A 277 -14.07 -8.98 18.86
C GLY A 277 -12.85 -8.38 19.55
N PHE A 278 -12.30 -7.33 18.97
CA PHE A 278 -11.28 -6.52 19.62
C PHE A 278 -11.91 -5.66 20.69
N GLN A 279 -11.31 -5.69 21.88
CA GLN A 279 -11.75 -4.89 23.01
C GLN A 279 -11.16 -3.48 22.92
N ALA A 280 -11.96 -2.47 23.26
CA ALA A 280 -11.47 -1.10 23.35
C ALA A 280 -10.36 -0.99 24.44
N PRO A 281 -9.39 -0.07 24.27
CA PRO A 281 -8.41 0.23 25.30
C PRO A 281 -9.07 0.55 26.65
N ARG A 282 -8.44 0.13 27.75
CA ARG A 282 -8.97 0.34 29.10
C ARG A 282 -8.95 1.81 29.46
N ILE A 283 -10.02 2.25 30.13
CA ILE A 283 -10.09 3.59 30.72
C ILE A 283 -9.14 3.63 31.92
N THR A 284 -8.23 4.60 31.95
CA THR A 284 -7.19 4.70 32.99
C THR A 284 -7.39 5.87 33.95
N THR A 285 -8.35 6.75 33.66
CA THR A 285 -8.69 7.91 34.49
C THR A 285 -9.78 7.56 35.50
N GLU A 286 -9.70 8.17 36.68
CA GLU A 286 -10.77 8.10 37.68
C GLU A 286 -11.86 9.11 37.37
N SER A 287 -13.11 8.77 37.69
CA SER A 287 -14.27 9.64 37.46
C SER A 287 -14.38 10.71 38.53
N SER A 288 -14.60 11.95 38.11
CA SER A 288 -14.97 13.04 39.02
C SER A 288 -16.42 12.90 39.49
N GLU A 289 -16.77 13.59 40.57
CA GLU A 289 -18.16 13.67 41.05
C GLU A 289 -19.09 14.23 39.96
N TYR A 290 -18.64 15.28 39.27
CA TYR A 290 -19.35 15.87 38.14
C TYR A 290 -19.60 14.85 37.01
N ALA A 291 -18.58 14.09 36.61
CA ALA A 291 -18.72 13.06 35.58
C ALA A 291 -19.70 11.96 35.99
N MET A 292 -19.70 11.56 37.26
CA MET A 292 -20.62 10.57 37.81
C MET A 292 -22.08 11.06 37.85
N GLU A 293 -22.32 12.32 38.16
CA GLU A 293 -23.68 12.89 38.14
C GLU A 293 -24.18 13.05 36.71
N LEU A 294 -23.35 13.62 35.84
CA LEU A 294 -23.67 13.76 34.42
C LEU A 294 -23.93 12.40 33.77
N SER A 295 -23.13 11.37 34.05
CA SER A 295 -23.34 10.04 33.44
C SER A 295 -24.69 9.42 33.83
N ARG A 296 -25.15 9.61 35.07
CA ARG A 296 -26.48 9.15 35.51
C ARG A 296 -27.60 9.93 34.84
N HIS A 297 -27.43 11.24 34.66
CA HIS A 297 -28.39 12.07 33.91
C HIS A 297 -28.51 11.60 32.46
N LEU A 298 -27.37 11.42 31.78
CA LEU A 298 -27.31 10.91 30.41
C LEU A 298 -27.92 9.50 30.29
N GLU A 299 -27.65 8.62 31.26
CA GLU A 299 -28.27 7.29 31.34
C GLU A 299 -29.80 7.38 31.44
N SER A 300 -30.32 8.29 32.27
CA SER A 300 -31.77 8.51 32.45
C SER A 300 -32.47 9.08 31.21
N LYS A 301 -31.74 9.85 30.39
CA LYS A 301 -32.19 10.36 29.09
C LYS A 301 -31.99 9.36 27.95
N HIS A 302 -31.48 8.15 28.24
CA HIS A 302 -31.15 7.15 27.23
C HIS A 302 -30.19 7.65 26.14
N VAL A 303 -29.27 8.54 26.51
CA VAL A 303 -28.25 9.07 25.59
C VAL A 303 -27.31 7.95 25.18
N LYS A 304 -27.02 7.87 23.87
CA LYS A 304 -26.09 6.88 23.30
C LYS A 304 -24.84 7.54 22.76
N MET A 305 -23.70 6.89 22.96
CA MET A 305 -22.45 7.23 22.32
C MET A 305 -22.12 6.15 21.28
N TYR A 306 -22.15 6.52 20.01
CA TYR A 306 -21.69 5.70 18.90
C TYR A 306 -20.19 5.86 18.73
N GLY A 307 -19.45 4.75 18.70
CA GLY A 307 -18.01 4.80 18.51
C GLY A 307 -17.40 3.49 18.02
N ALA A 308 -16.08 3.45 17.92
CA ALA A 308 -15.34 2.26 17.54
C ALA A 308 -14.24 1.93 18.55
N TYR A 309 -13.91 0.65 18.75
CA TYR A 309 -12.92 0.23 19.74
C TYR A 309 -11.52 0.82 19.49
N TRP A 310 -11.14 1.06 18.23
CA TRP A 310 -9.84 1.61 17.82
C TRP A 310 -9.80 3.15 17.87
N CYS A 311 -10.93 3.82 18.06
CA CYS A 311 -11.08 5.27 17.88
C CYS A 311 -10.44 6.07 19.03
N SER A 312 -9.46 6.92 18.71
CA SER A 312 -8.78 7.83 19.67
C SER A 312 -9.74 8.79 20.35
N HIS A 313 -10.58 9.49 19.59
CA HIS A 313 -11.52 10.45 20.14
C HIS A 313 -12.54 9.78 21.04
N CYS A 314 -12.97 8.58 20.67
CA CYS A 314 -13.83 7.75 21.50
C CYS A 314 -13.12 7.34 22.79
N TYR A 315 -11.83 7.03 22.71
CA TYR A 315 -10.99 6.77 23.87
C TYR A 315 -10.82 8.01 24.75
N ASN A 316 -10.52 9.19 24.19
CA ASN A 316 -10.39 10.43 24.94
C ASN A 316 -11.71 10.82 25.63
N GLN A 317 -12.83 10.72 24.92
CA GLN A 317 -14.17 10.93 25.49
C GLN A 317 -14.43 10.00 26.68
N LYS A 318 -14.07 8.71 26.56
CA LYS A 318 -14.13 7.73 27.65
C LYS A 318 -13.25 8.15 28.83
N GLN A 319 -12.04 8.67 28.56
CA GLN A 319 -11.12 9.17 29.57
C GLN A 319 -11.66 10.41 30.30
N MET A 320 -12.40 11.30 29.62
CA MET A 320 -13.03 12.47 30.25
C MET A 320 -14.05 12.07 31.32
N PHE A 321 -14.86 11.04 31.06
CA PHE A 321 -15.78 10.49 32.06
C PHE A 321 -15.06 9.70 33.16
N GLY A 322 -13.98 9.01 32.82
CA GLY A 322 -13.28 8.09 33.72
C GLY A 322 -14.01 6.75 33.88
N GLU A 323 -13.32 5.79 34.49
CA GLU A 323 -13.73 4.37 34.47
C GLU A 323 -15.12 4.12 35.09
N SER A 324 -15.46 4.81 36.18
CA SER A 324 -16.69 4.54 36.93
C SER A 324 -17.92 5.16 36.28
N ALA A 325 -17.83 6.41 35.85
CA ALA A 325 -18.93 7.14 35.23
C ALA A 325 -19.25 6.59 33.84
N PHE A 326 -18.23 6.22 33.04
CA PHE A 326 -18.47 5.72 31.69
C PHE A 326 -19.24 4.40 31.66
N LYS A 327 -19.25 3.62 32.75
CA LYS A 327 -20.05 2.37 32.85
C LYS A 327 -21.56 2.63 32.75
N SER A 328 -22.04 3.83 33.09
CA SER A 328 -23.44 4.24 32.94
C SER A 328 -23.77 4.74 31.53
N ILE A 329 -22.77 5.03 30.70
CA ILE A 329 -22.99 5.54 29.34
C ILE A 329 -23.34 4.37 28.41
N GLN A 330 -24.44 4.51 27.66
CA GLN A 330 -24.81 3.54 26.64
C GLN A 330 -23.88 3.68 25.42
N TYR A 331 -22.83 2.87 25.38
CA TYR A 331 -21.90 2.82 24.26
C TYR A 331 -22.35 1.81 23.20
N VAL A 332 -22.41 2.26 21.95
CA VAL A 332 -22.71 1.42 20.79
C VAL A 332 -21.43 1.23 19.98
N GLU A 333 -20.94 -0.01 19.94
CA GLU A 333 -19.77 -0.39 19.13
C GLU A 333 -20.16 -0.51 17.66
N CYS A 334 -19.62 0.37 16.81
CA CYS A 334 -19.96 0.45 15.40
C CYS A 334 -19.02 -0.33 14.48
N ASP A 335 -17.84 -0.74 14.95
CA ASP A 335 -16.90 -1.51 14.12
C ASP A 335 -17.26 -3.00 14.10
N LYS A 336 -17.23 -3.64 12.92
CA LYS A 336 -17.58 -5.08 12.79
C LYS A 336 -16.64 -5.98 13.59
N LYS A 337 -15.37 -5.57 13.74
CA LYS A 337 -14.34 -6.32 14.44
C LYS A 337 -14.35 -5.99 15.94
N GLY A 338 -15.17 -5.04 16.40
CA GLY A 338 -15.31 -4.67 17.80
C GLY A 338 -16.11 -5.69 18.61
N MET A 339 -15.77 -5.81 19.90
CA MET A 339 -16.54 -6.63 20.85
C MET A 339 -18.00 -6.17 20.93
N ASN A 340 -18.94 -7.12 20.82
CA ASN A 340 -20.38 -6.87 20.83
C ASN A 340 -20.81 -5.81 19.80
N SER A 341 -20.26 -5.91 18.59
CA SER A 341 -20.55 -4.97 17.50
C SER A 341 -22.05 -4.87 17.23
N GLN A 342 -22.53 -3.64 17.20
CA GLN A 342 -23.88 -3.24 16.80
C GLN A 342 -23.84 -2.43 15.49
N ARG A 343 -22.86 -2.72 14.62
CA ARG A 343 -22.62 -2.01 13.35
C ARG A 343 -23.90 -1.71 12.56
N LYS A 344 -24.81 -2.68 12.44
CA LYS A 344 -26.05 -2.54 11.67
C LYS A 344 -26.86 -1.32 12.14
N LEU A 345 -26.96 -1.11 13.46
CA LEU A 345 -27.61 0.05 14.05
C LEU A 345 -26.92 1.36 13.64
N CYS A 346 -25.58 1.38 13.60
CA CYS A 346 -24.82 2.57 13.21
C CYS A 346 -25.00 2.91 11.72
N LEU A 347 -25.12 1.90 10.85
CA LEU A 347 -25.39 2.10 9.42
C LEU A 347 -26.82 2.61 9.19
N GLU A 348 -27.81 2.00 9.85
CA GLU A 348 -29.22 2.43 9.77
C GLU A 348 -29.42 3.87 10.25
N ASN A 349 -28.69 4.27 11.30
CA ASN A 349 -28.72 5.64 11.82
C ASN A 349 -27.81 6.62 11.07
N HIS A 350 -27.14 6.20 9.98
CA HIS A 350 -26.27 7.05 9.16
C HIS A 350 -25.22 7.83 9.97
N ILE A 351 -24.59 7.17 10.94
CA ILE A 351 -23.63 7.81 11.84
C ILE A 351 -22.46 8.40 11.02
N PRO A 352 -22.24 9.73 11.06
CA PRO A 352 -21.32 10.42 10.14
C PRO A 352 -19.84 10.23 10.50
N GLY A 353 -19.55 9.82 11.73
CA GLY A 353 -18.19 9.63 12.24
C GLY A 353 -18.19 9.22 13.71
N TYR A 354 -17.00 9.02 14.28
CA TYR A 354 -16.85 8.58 15.67
C TYR A 354 -15.97 9.54 16.49
N PRO A 355 -16.33 9.83 17.75
CA PRO A 355 -17.61 9.46 18.37
C PRO A 355 -18.76 10.30 17.80
N THR A 356 -19.98 9.82 17.94
CA THR A 356 -21.20 10.61 17.72
C THR A 356 -22.14 10.36 18.90
N TRP A 357 -22.69 11.43 19.46
CA TRP A 357 -23.67 11.37 20.53
C TRP A 357 -25.09 11.49 19.98
N GLU A 358 -25.99 10.60 20.38
CA GLU A 358 -27.43 10.71 20.13
C GLU A 358 -28.09 11.21 21.42
N ILE A 359 -28.61 12.44 21.37
CA ILE A 359 -29.27 13.10 22.50
C ILE A 359 -30.62 13.61 22.00
N ASP A 360 -31.71 13.15 22.62
CA ASP A 360 -33.08 13.54 22.27
C ASP A 360 -33.43 13.36 20.77
N GLY A 361 -32.82 12.36 20.11
CA GLY A 361 -33.02 12.01 18.70
C GLY A 361 -32.13 12.78 17.70
N GLU A 362 -31.34 13.74 18.18
CA GLU A 362 -30.39 14.51 17.36
C GLU A 362 -28.96 13.95 17.50
N PHE A 363 -28.17 14.05 16.43
CA PHE A 363 -26.81 13.52 16.36
C PHE A 363 -25.75 14.63 16.44
N TYR A 364 -24.83 14.50 17.40
CA TYR A 364 -23.74 15.42 17.66
C TYR A 364 -22.40 14.72 17.41
N PRO A 365 -21.77 14.93 16.23
CA PRO A 365 -20.50 14.29 15.89
C PRO A 365 -19.31 14.96 16.58
N GLY A 366 -18.32 14.15 16.92
CA GLY A 366 -17.06 14.57 17.51
C GLY A 366 -17.00 14.37 19.03
N GLU A 367 -15.78 14.57 19.54
CA GLU A 367 -15.50 14.62 20.97
C GLU A 367 -16.11 15.91 21.56
N LEU A 368 -16.86 15.77 22.66
CA LEU A 368 -17.54 16.87 23.34
C LEU A 368 -17.02 16.96 24.78
N GLU A 369 -16.76 18.19 25.24
CA GLU A 369 -16.43 18.41 26.64
C GLU A 369 -17.62 18.03 27.54
N LEU A 370 -17.36 17.68 28.80
CA LEU A 370 -18.44 17.30 29.72
C LEU A 370 -19.46 18.44 29.91
N ASP A 371 -19.00 19.69 29.90
CA ASP A 371 -19.85 20.88 29.99
C ASP A 371 -20.75 21.05 28.76
N ASP A 372 -20.26 20.70 27.56
CA ASP A 372 -21.07 20.73 26.33
C ASP A 372 -22.15 19.64 26.38
N LEU A 373 -21.79 18.43 26.80
CA LEU A 373 -22.74 17.34 27.01
C LEU A 373 -23.79 17.70 28.07
N ALA A 374 -23.38 18.38 29.14
CA ALA A 374 -24.30 18.88 30.16
C ALA A 374 -25.26 19.93 29.57
N ALA A 375 -24.75 20.90 28.81
CA ALA A 375 -25.56 21.94 28.19
C ALA A 375 -26.57 21.34 27.18
N ILE A 376 -26.12 20.45 26.30
CA ILE A 376 -26.95 19.82 25.27
C ILE A 376 -27.99 18.89 25.89
N SER A 377 -27.62 18.15 26.94
CA SER A 377 -28.55 17.26 27.65
C SER A 377 -29.42 17.96 28.70
N GLU A 378 -29.29 19.29 28.84
CA GLU A 378 -29.99 20.11 29.84
C GLU A 378 -29.73 19.63 31.28
N PHE A 379 -28.52 19.15 31.56
CA PHE A 379 -28.09 18.80 32.90
C PHE A 379 -27.90 20.06 33.75
N VAL A 380 -28.59 20.11 34.89
CA VAL A 380 -28.39 21.15 35.91
C VAL A 380 -27.60 20.52 37.04
N ASN A 381 -26.36 20.97 37.23
CA ASN A 381 -25.52 20.52 38.32
C ASN A 381 -26.17 20.90 39.67
N SER A 382 -26.26 19.95 40.58
CA SER A 382 -26.95 20.10 41.87
C SER A 382 -26.18 20.91 42.91
N ASN A 383 -25.04 21.50 42.56
CA ASN A 383 -24.08 22.11 43.49
C ASN A 383 -23.95 23.63 43.33
#